data_AF-A0A7Z9QK54-F1
#
_entry.id   AF-A0A7Z9QK54-F1
#
_cell.length_a   1.000
_cell.length_b   1.000
_cell.length_c   1.000
_cell.angle_alpha   90.00
_cell.angle_beta   90.00
_cell.angle_gamma   90.00
#
_symmetry.space_group_name_H-M   'P 1'
#
loop_
_entity.id
_entity.type
_entity.pdbx_description
1 polymer ?
#
loop_
_entity_poly.entity_id
_entity_poly.type
_entity_poly.pdbx_seq_one_letter_code
_entity_poly.pdbx_strand_id
1 'polypeptide(L)'
;MKLFAHRNRWLTLIGCIAILNPLLPNIAMGAENEVMYWVAPMDVNYRRDKPGKSPMGMDLIPIYADASAGDGVTISPEVINNLGVRTTQAERSRLWRSIDTVGYVDYDESMVSHIHLRTEGWIDYLATHSEGDRMKKGQLLLELYSPELVNVQEEFVQVLTSGNKRLIKASRARLAALGIPQDQIDSLEKTREVQQVIR
;
A
#
# COMPACT_ATOMS: atom_id res chain seq x y z
N MET A 1 17.21 -15.41 -25.91
CA MET A 1 16.12 -16.27 -25.40
C MET A 1 14.79 -15.59 -25.72
N LYS A 2 13.89 -16.04 -26.61
CA LYS A 2 13.04 -17.26 -26.59
C LYS A 2 12.41 -17.48 -25.21
N LEU A 3 11.11 -17.66 -24.96
CA LEU A 3 9.88 -17.95 -25.73
C LEU A 3 8.76 -17.90 -24.64
N PHE A 4 7.57 -17.33 -24.83
CA PHE A 4 6.24 -17.98 -24.92
C PHE A 4 5.23 -16.89 -24.49
N ALA A 5 4.28 -16.40 -25.29
CA ALA A 5 3.14 -17.05 -25.95
C ALA A 5 2.09 -17.61 -24.97
N HIS A 6 1.03 -16.83 -24.73
CA HIS A 6 -0.31 -17.40 -24.75
C HIS A 6 -1.23 -16.51 -25.58
N ARG A 7 -1.86 -17.17 -26.53
CA ARG A 7 -2.53 -16.67 -27.71
C ARG A 7 -3.97 -17.10 -27.56
N ASN A 8 -4.89 -16.17 -27.31
CA ASN A 8 -6.31 -16.45 -27.50
C ASN A 8 -6.81 -15.71 -28.74
N ARG A 9 -7.14 -16.56 -29.71
CA ARG A 9 -7.33 -16.35 -31.13
C ARG A 9 -8.81 -16.60 -31.36
N TRP A 10 -9.58 -15.55 -31.63
CA TRP A 10 -10.93 -15.70 -32.21
C TRP A 10 -10.89 -15.01 -33.56
N LEU A 11 -10.91 -15.87 -34.57
CA LEU A 11 -10.91 -15.57 -35.99
C LEU A 11 -12.38 -15.60 -36.47
N THR A 12 -12.61 -14.95 -37.60
CA THR A 12 -13.84 -14.93 -38.43
C THR A 12 -14.90 -13.94 -37.96
N LEU A 13 -15.52 -13.12 -38.81
CA LEU A 13 -15.75 -13.24 -40.25
C LEU A 13 -15.80 -11.85 -40.88
N ILE A 14 -15.13 -11.72 -42.03
CA ILE A 14 -15.27 -10.64 -42.98
C ILE A 14 -16.69 -10.69 -43.55
N GLY A 15 -17.43 -9.60 -43.41
CA GLY A 15 -18.78 -9.44 -43.92
C GLY A 15 -18.99 -8.00 -44.33
N CYS A 16 -18.46 -7.65 -45.50
CA CYS A 16 -18.69 -6.41 -46.21
C CYS A 16 -20.19 -6.27 -46.51
N ILE A 17 -20.86 -5.29 -45.89
CA ILE A 17 -22.10 -4.72 -46.42
C ILE A 17 -21.94 -3.21 -46.34
N ALA A 18 -21.33 -2.66 -47.39
CA ALA A 18 -21.46 -1.28 -47.75
C ALA A 18 -22.89 -1.07 -48.28
N ILE A 19 -23.78 -0.50 -47.47
CA ILE A 19 -24.98 0.15 -48.01
C ILE A 19 -24.62 1.62 -48.20
N LEU A 20 -24.24 1.87 -49.45
CA LEU A 20 -24.23 3.13 -50.15
C LEU A 20 -25.57 3.84 -49.89
N ASN A 21 -25.61 4.81 -48.98
CA ASN A 21 -26.77 5.69 -48.86
C ASN A 21 -26.60 6.81 -49.90
N PRO A 22 -27.50 6.94 -50.89
CA PRO A 22 -27.30 7.89 -51.96
C PRO A 22 -27.45 9.32 -51.42
N LEU A 23 -26.43 10.13 -51.69
CA LEU A 23 -26.52 11.59 -51.73
C LEU A 23 -27.57 11.97 -52.77
N LEU A 24 -28.80 12.17 -52.33
CA LEU A 24 -29.75 13.03 -53.00
C LEU A 24 -30.05 14.19 -52.05
N PRO A 25 -30.03 15.44 -52.53
CA PRO A 25 -30.55 16.54 -51.74
C PRO A 25 -32.04 16.26 -51.57
N ASN A 26 -32.46 15.88 -50.36
CA ASN A 26 -33.86 15.91 -50.03
C ASN A 26 -34.20 17.40 -50.01
N ILE A 27 -34.71 17.89 -51.14
CA ILE A 27 -35.38 19.17 -51.23
C ILE A 27 -36.39 19.12 -50.11
N ALA A 28 -36.15 19.90 -49.05
CA ALA A 28 -37.07 20.09 -47.96
C ALA A 28 -38.30 20.78 -48.58
N MET A 29 -39.20 19.96 -49.10
CA MET A 29 -40.58 20.31 -49.32
C MET A 29 -41.06 20.76 -47.96
N GLY A 30 -41.30 22.07 -47.83
CA GLY A 30 -41.49 22.76 -46.56
C GLY A 30 -42.36 21.92 -45.66
N ALA A 31 -41.77 21.47 -44.55
CA ALA A 31 -42.49 20.76 -43.51
C ALA A 31 -43.62 21.72 -43.08
N GLU A 32 -44.80 21.40 -43.56
CA GLU A 32 -46.05 21.93 -43.09
C GLU A 32 -46.11 21.58 -41.60
N ASN A 33 -45.61 22.49 -40.77
CA ASN A 33 -45.70 22.35 -39.33
C ASN A 33 -47.18 22.09 -39.03
N GLU A 34 -47.48 20.93 -38.46
CA GLU A 34 -48.85 20.54 -38.18
C GLU A 34 -49.40 21.51 -37.14
N VAL A 35 -50.40 22.30 -37.56
CA VAL A 35 -51.04 23.29 -36.69
C VAL A 35 -51.84 22.53 -35.64
N MET A 36 -51.41 22.60 -34.39
CA MET A 36 -52.05 21.86 -33.30
C MET A 36 -53.38 22.53 -32.91
N TYR A 37 -53.40 23.87 -32.82
CA TYR A 37 -54.61 24.68 -32.60
C TYR A 37 -54.35 26.15 -32.92
N TRP A 38 -55.44 26.91 -33.12
CA TRP A 38 -55.46 28.33 -33.43
C TRP A 38 -55.88 29.14 -32.20
N VAL A 39 -55.20 30.25 -31.91
CA VAL A 39 -55.45 31.09 -30.72
C VAL A 39 -55.72 32.55 -31.10
N ALA A 40 -56.54 33.25 -30.32
CA ALA A 40 -56.76 34.68 -30.50
C ALA A 40 -55.54 35.48 -29.99
N PRO A 41 -55.04 36.49 -30.72
CA PRO A 41 -53.83 37.23 -30.35
C PRO A 41 -53.88 37.88 -28.95
N MET A 42 -55.07 38.22 -28.48
CA MET A 42 -55.30 38.93 -27.22
C MET A 42 -55.90 38.05 -26.10
N ASP A 43 -56.30 36.81 -26.41
CA ASP A 43 -56.85 35.88 -25.42
C ASP A 43 -56.31 34.47 -25.66
N VAL A 44 -55.33 34.09 -24.86
CA VAL A 44 -54.64 32.80 -24.92
C VAL A 44 -55.53 31.60 -24.55
N ASN A 45 -56.67 31.84 -23.91
CA ASN A 45 -57.60 30.79 -23.51
C ASN A 45 -58.63 30.46 -24.60
N TYR A 46 -58.78 31.32 -25.62
CA TYR A 46 -59.67 31.06 -26.76
C TYR A 46 -58.94 30.23 -27.82
N ARG A 47 -59.22 28.92 -27.84
CA ARG A 47 -58.60 27.94 -28.75
C ARG A 47 -59.61 27.38 -29.74
N ARG A 48 -59.20 27.19 -30.99
CA ARG A 48 -60.00 26.51 -32.04
C ARG A 48 -59.14 25.64 -32.94
N ASP A 49 -59.73 24.57 -33.45
CA ASP A 49 -59.04 23.61 -34.32
C ASP A 49 -59.02 24.04 -35.80
N LYS A 50 -59.70 25.15 -36.14
CA LYS A 50 -59.84 25.64 -37.52
C LYS A 50 -59.49 27.13 -37.61
N PRO A 51 -58.92 27.58 -38.74
CA PRO A 51 -58.73 29.00 -39.00
C PRO A 51 -60.08 29.72 -39.02
N GLY A 52 -60.11 30.92 -38.45
CA GLY A 52 -61.33 31.72 -38.36
C GLY A 52 -61.09 33.02 -37.61
N LYS A 53 -62.20 33.72 -37.35
CA LYS A 53 -62.19 34.97 -36.57
C LYS A 53 -62.50 34.70 -35.11
N SER A 54 -61.81 35.41 -34.22
CA SER A 54 -62.13 35.46 -32.80
C SER A 54 -63.48 36.18 -32.58
N PRO A 55 -64.11 36.06 -31.40
CA PRO A 55 -65.35 36.77 -31.06
C PRO A 55 -65.24 38.31 -31.18
N MET A 56 -64.01 38.83 -31.23
CA MET A 56 -63.66 40.24 -31.41
C MET A 56 -63.29 40.60 -32.87
N GLY A 57 -63.49 39.69 -33.82
CA GLY A 57 -63.36 39.95 -35.26
C GLY A 57 -61.96 39.86 -35.86
N MET A 58 -60.93 39.50 -35.07
CA MET A 58 -59.54 39.33 -35.54
C MET A 58 -59.24 37.89 -35.94
N ASP A 59 -58.36 37.69 -36.94
CA ASP A 59 -57.95 36.37 -37.41
C ASP A 59 -57.11 35.63 -36.36
N LEU A 60 -57.36 34.33 -36.20
CA LEU A 60 -56.62 33.49 -35.26
C LEU A 60 -55.21 33.18 -35.79
N ILE A 61 -54.26 32.94 -34.88
CA ILE A 61 -52.85 32.61 -35.19
C ILE A 61 -52.62 31.11 -34.95
N PRO A 62 -51.97 30.38 -35.88
CA PRO A 62 -51.69 28.95 -35.70
C PRO A 62 -50.51 28.71 -34.75
N ILE A 63 -50.66 27.77 -33.82
CA ILE A 63 -49.58 27.28 -32.95
C ILE A 63 -49.18 25.88 -33.41
N TYR A 64 -47.87 25.69 -33.59
CA TYR A 64 -47.28 24.45 -34.09
C TYR A 64 -46.80 23.56 -32.93
N ALA A 65 -46.86 22.24 -33.12
CA ALA A 65 -46.31 21.29 -32.16
C ALA A 65 -44.79 21.31 -32.18
N ASP A 66 -44.16 21.88 -31.15
CA ASP A 66 -42.70 21.79 -31.00
C ASP A 66 -42.34 20.43 -30.38
N ALA A 67 -41.49 19.67 -31.05
CA ALA A 67 -41.22 18.25 -30.80
C ALA A 67 -40.27 18.01 -29.61
N SER A 68 -40.34 18.84 -28.57
CA SER A 68 -39.46 18.78 -27.38
C SER A 68 -40.26 18.60 -26.08
N ALA A 69 -41.24 17.70 -26.08
CA ALA A 69 -41.87 17.21 -24.84
C ALA A 69 -41.14 15.95 -24.34
N GLY A 70 -39.92 16.12 -23.86
CA GLY A 70 -39.17 15.13 -23.09
C GLY A 70 -38.80 15.71 -21.72
N ASP A 71 -38.68 14.86 -20.70
CA ASP A 71 -38.29 15.25 -19.34
C ASP A 71 -36.83 15.76 -19.33
N GLY A 72 -36.63 17.03 -19.70
CA GLY A 72 -35.34 17.65 -19.88
C GLY A 72 -35.46 19.13 -20.27
N VAL A 73 -34.45 19.92 -19.89
CA VAL A 73 -34.37 21.36 -20.24
C VAL A 73 -33.39 21.54 -21.38
N THR A 74 -33.83 22.19 -22.46
CA THR A 74 -33.00 22.51 -23.63
C THR A 74 -32.35 23.88 -23.46
N ILE A 75 -31.03 23.96 -23.65
CA ILE A 75 -30.25 25.20 -23.57
C ILE A 75 -29.54 25.41 -24.91
N SER A 76 -29.41 26.67 -25.35
CA SER A 76 -28.77 26.98 -26.63
C SER A 76 -27.26 26.66 -26.62
N PRO A 77 -26.70 26.16 -27.74
CA PRO A 77 -25.27 25.84 -27.83
C PRO A 77 -24.33 27.02 -27.55
N GLU A 78 -24.74 28.25 -27.91
CA GLU A 78 -23.97 29.47 -27.64
C GLU A 78 -23.81 29.72 -26.14
N VAL A 79 -24.87 29.48 -25.36
CA VAL A 79 -24.84 29.64 -23.91
C VAL A 79 -23.97 28.55 -23.28
N ILE A 80 -24.05 27.30 -23.75
CA ILE A 80 -23.21 26.18 -23.28
C ILE A 80 -21.72 26.48 -23.54
N ASN A 81 -21.39 27.01 -24.72
CA ASN A 81 -20.02 27.35 -25.08
C ASN A 81 -19.48 28.56 -24.28
N ASN A 82 -20.28 29.62 -24.14
CA ASN A 82 -19.89 30.81 -23.38
C ASN A 82 -19.71 30.50 -21.88
N LEU A 83 -20.46 29.54 -21.33
CA LEU A 83 -20.33 29.08 -19.94
C LEU A 83 -19.22 28.04 -19.75
N GLY A 84 -18.62 27.53 -20.82
CA GLY A 84 -17.51 26.57 -20.76
C GLY A 84 -17.89 25.24 -20.10
N VAL A 85 -19.10 24.74 -20.37
CA VAL A 85 -19.61 23.50 -19.76
C VAL A 85 -18.70 22.32 -20.10
N ARG A 86 -18.27 21.57 -19.08
CA ARG A 86 -17.47 20.35 -19.21
C ARG A 86 -18.24 19.15 -18.71
N THR A 87 -18.27 18.11 -19.51
CA THR A 87 -18.90 16.83 -19.15
C THR A 87 -17.85 15.73 -19.17
N THR A 88 -18.12 14.67 -18.40
CA THR A 88 -17.36 13.43 -18.44
C THR A 88 -18.33 12.26 -18.36
N GLN A 89 -17.94 11.11 -18.89
CA GLN A 89 -18.75 9.90 -18.83
C GLN A 89 -18.69 9.32 -17.42
N ALA A 90 -19.85 8.90 -16.88
CA ALA A 90 -19.90 8.21 -15.61
C ALA A 90 -19.27 6.81 -15.74
N GLU A 91 -18.31 6.52 -14.88
CA GLU A 91 -17.65 5.21 -14.80
C GLU A 91 -17.73 4.65 -13.37
N ARG A 92 -17.67 3.32 -13.26
CA ARG A 92 -17.46 2.65 -11.98
C ARG A 92 -15.98 2.36 -11.82
N SER A 93 -15.36 2.94 -10.80
CA SER A 93 -13.95 2.72 -10.48
C SER A 93 -13.74 2.54 -8.98
N ARG A 94 -12.55 2.06 -8.61
CA ARG A 94 -12.17 1.92 -7.20
C ARG A 94 -11.53 3.22 -6.72
N LEU A 95 -12.21 3.92 -5.82
CA LEU A 95 -11.65 5.11 -5.18
C LEU A 95 -10.63 4.69 -4.11
N TRP A 96 -9.37 5.06 -4.31
CA TRP A 96 -8.33 4.93 -3.30
C TRP A 96 -8.21 6.26 -2.54
N ARG A 97 -8.02 6.17 -1.22
CA ARG A 97 -7.76 7.34 -0.38
C ARG A 97 -6.28 7.32 -0.01
N SER A 98 -5.53 8.33 -0.47
CA SER A 98 -4.18 8.54 0.04
C SER A 98 -4.26 9.02 1.48
N ILE A 99 -3.40 8.50 2.33
CA ILE A 99 -3.20 9.00 3.69
C ILE A 99 -1.71 9.29 3.82
N ASP A 100 -1.38 10.57 3.99
CA ASP A 100 -0.01 11.00 4.22
C ASP A 100 0.22 11.07 5.73
N THR A 101 1.23 10.34 6.22
CA THR A 101 1.56 10.27 7.64
C THR A 101 3.06 10.16 7.84
N VAL A 102 3.51 10.28 9.10
CA VAL A 102 4.91 10.15 9.47
C VAL A 102 5.16 8.80 10.13
N GLY A 103 6.36 8.25 9.92
CA GLY A 103 6.84 7.06 10.61
C GLY A 103 8.10 7.37 11.40
N TYR A 104 8.36 6.59 12.44
CA TYR A 104 9.59 6.65 13.21
C TYR A 104 10.49 5.48 12.82
N VAL A 105 11.80 5.72 12.81
CA VAL A 105 12.81 4.67 12.68
C VAL A 105 13.34 4.41 14.08
N ASP A 106 13.15 3.19 14.55
CA ASP A 106 13.62 2.75 15.86
C ASP A 106 14.53 1.52 15.72
N TYR A 107 15.15 1.12 16.82
CA TYR A 107 15.92 -0.11 16.90
C TYR A 107 15.02 -1.32 16.66
N ASP A 108 15.60 -2.34 16.04
CA ASP A 108 14.94 -3.64 15.95
C ASP A 108 14.99 -4.31 17.34
N GLU A 109 13.90 -4.21 18.08
CA GLU A 109 13.75 -4.82 19.41
C GLU A 109 14.04 -6.33 19.41
N SER A 110 13.85 -7.01 18.27
CA SER A 110 14.15 -8.45 18.14
C SER A 110 15.65 -8.76 18.11
N MET A 111 16.49 -7.76 17.85
CA MET A 111 17.95 -7.87 17.84
C MET A 111 18.59 -7.36 19.14
N VAL A 112 17.79 -6.91 20.11
CA VAL A 112 18.29 -6.47 21.41
C VAL A 112 18.68 -7.68 22.25
N SER A 113 19.92 -7.68 22.75
CA SER A 113 20.46 -8.74 23.59
C SER A 113 21.00 -8.15 24.89
N HIS A 114 20.62 -8.73 26.02
CA HIS A 114 21.16 -8.38 27.33
C HIS A 114 22.19 -9.41 27.76
N ILE A 115 23.32 -8.92 28.29
CA ILE A 115 24.39 -9.76 28.80
C ILE A 115 24.42 -9.58 30.31
N HIS A 116 24.24 -10.69 31.02
CA HIS A 116 24.27 -10.73 32.49
C HIS A 116 25.45 -11.58 32.94
N LEU A 117 26.14 -11.08 33.97
CA LEU A 117 27.18 -11.86 34.65
C LEU A 117 26.51 -12.94 35.50
N ARG A 118 27.10 -14.13 35.53
CA ARG A 118 26.62 -15.27 36.34
C ARG A 118 27.29 -15.36 37.70
N THR A 119 28.32 -14.56 37.94
CA THR A 119 29.15 -14.55 39.14
C THR A 119 29.51 -13.13 39.55
N GLU A 120 29.78 -12.94 40.83
CA GLU A 120 30.25 -11.67 41.36
C GLU A 120 31.74 -11.48 41.07
N GLY A 121 32.16 -10.23 40.90
CA GLY A 121 33.54 -9.90 40.57
C GLY A 121 33.77 -8.41 40.32
N TRP A 122 34.97 -8.09 39.88
CA TRP A 122 35.41 -6.74 39.52
C TRP A 122 35.73 -6.67 38.03
N ILE A 123 35.30 -5.59 37.39
CA ILE A 123 35.66 -5.30 36.01
C ILE A 123 37.11 -4.82 36.01
N ASP A 124 37.97 -5.57 35.31
CA ASP A 124 39.40 -5.23 35.18
C ASP A 124 39.63 -4.31 33.97
N TYR A 125 38.97 -4.63 32.85
CA TYR A 125 38.99 -3.82 31.65
C TYR A 125 37.59 -3.71 31.02
N LEU A 126 37.26 -2.52 30.51
CA LEU A 126 36.01 -2.25 29.81
C LEU A 126 36.35 -1.65 28.45
N ALA A 127 35.92 -2.32 27.38
CA ALA A 127 36.22 -1.89 26.02
C ALA A 127 35.29 -0.75 25.55
N THR A 128 34.07 -0.69 26.09
CA THR A 128 33.09 0.36 25.77
C THR A 128 33.28 1.55 26.69
N HIS A 129 33.29 2.77 26.14
CA HIS A 129 33.45 3.98 26.94
C HIS A 129 32.11 4.66 27.20
N SER A 130 31.17 4.51 26.26
CA SER A 130 29.88 5.21 26.31
C SER A 130 28.73 4.34 25.79
N GLU A 131 27.50 4.67 26.22
CA GLU A 131 26.28 4.14 25.61
C GLU A 131 26.16 4.62 24.16
N GLY A 132 25.81 3.72 23.23
CA GLY A 132 25.70 4.02 21.80
C GLY A 132 26.97 3.72 20.98
N ASP A 133 28.06 3.30 21.62
CA ASP A 133 29.25 2.82 20.92
C ASP A 133 28.91 1.62 20.03
N ARG A 134 29.31 1.68 18.76
CA ARG A 134 29.05 0.60 17.79
C ARG A 134 30.02 -0.55 18.01
N MET A 135 29.49 -1.71 18.39
CA MET A 135 30.26 -2.95 18.56
C MET A 135 29.95 -3.97 17.46
N LYS A 136 30.97 -4.74 17.06
CA LYS A 136 30.78 -5.89 16.15
C LYS A 136 30.57 -7.18 16.95
N LYS A 137 29.90 -8.16 16.34
CA LYS A 137 29.76 -9.50 16.94
C LYS A 137 31.15 -10.10 17.22
N GLY A 138 31.36 -10.55 18.45
CA GLY A 138 32.62 -11.15 18.90
C GLY A 138 33.70 -10.15 19.33
N GLN A 139 33.39 -8.85 19.33
CA GLN A 139 34.27 -7.85 19.93
C GLN A 139 34.27 -7.99 21.45
N LEU A 140 35.44 -7.82 22.07
CA LEU A 140 35.59 -7.80 23.52
C LEU A 140 34.73 -6.66 24.10
N LEU A 141 33.91 -6.99 25.10
CA LEU A 141 33.06 -6.00 25.78
C LEU A 141 33.68 -5.58 27.11
N LEU A 142 34.03 -6.57 27.93
CA LEU A 142 34.63 -6.38 29.23
C LEU A 142 35.47 -7.60 29.61
N GLU A 143 36.33 -7.38 30.57
CA GLU A 143 37.14 -8.39 31.24
C GLU A 143 36.75 -8.39 32.72
N LEU A 144 36.34 -9.55 33.23
CA LEU A 144 35.87 -9.72 34.60
C LEU A 144 36.85 -10.59 35.39
N TYR A 145 37.32 -10.06 36.51
CA TYR A 145 38.01 -10.82 37.55
C TYR A 145 37.01 -11.29 38.61
N SER A 146 37.01 -12.59 38.93
CA SER A 146 36.17 -13.16 39.99
C SER A 146 36.95 -14.20 40.80
N PRO A 147 37.09 -14.02 42.13
CA PRO A 147 37.75 -14.99 42.99
C PRO A 147 37.08 -16.37 42.96
N GLU A 148 35.75 -16.40 42.86
CA GLU A 148 35.00 -17.64 42.78
C GLU A 148 35.37 -18.43 41.52
N LEU A 149 35.47 -17.74 40.37
CA LEU A 149 35.84 -18.38 39.11
C LEU A 149 37.29 -18.90 39.14
N VAL A 150 38.22 -18.17 39.76
CA VAL A 150 39.61 -18.61 39.93
C VAL A 150 39.67 -19.88 40.78
N ASN A 151 38.98 -19.89 41.93
CA ASN A 151 38.95 -21.05 42.83
C ASN A 151 38.41 -22.32 42.14
N VAL A 152 37.35 -22.19 41.35
CA VAL A 152 36.74 -23.35 40.65
C VAL A 152 37.62 -23.84 39.50
N GLN A 153 38.37 -22.95 38.84
CA GLN A 153 39.37 -23.36 37.84
C GLN A 153 40.53 -24.12 38.48
N GLU A 154 41.05 -23.67 39.62
CA GLU A 154 42.07 -24.40 40.39
C GLU A 154 41.59 -25.80 40.79
N GLU A 155 40.35 -25.89 41.29
CA GLU A 155 39.72 -27.17 41.62
C GLU A 155 39.64 -28.10 40.38
N PHE A 156 39.25 -27.55 39.22
CA PHE A 156 39.20 -28.32 37.97
C PHE A 156 40.58 -28.85 37.56
N VAL A 157 41.62 -28.01 37.61
CA VAL A 157 43.00 -28.43 37.31
C VAL A 157 43.50 -29.52 38.26
N GLN A 158 43.16 -29.41 39.55
CA GLN A 158 43.47 -30.45 40.53
C GLN A 158 42.75 -31.77 40.20
N VAL A 159 41.48 -31.70 39.83
CA VAL A 159 40.67 -32.86 39.43
C VAL A 159 41.20 -33.52 38.15
N LEU A 160 41.70 -32.74 37.17
CA LEU A 160 42.34 -33.29 35.97
C LEU A 160 43.55 -34.15 36.30
N THR A 161 44.30 -33.78 37.35
CA THR A 161 45.46 -34.55 37.82
C THR A 161 45.06 -35.89 38.44
N SER A 162 43.86 -35.98 39.03
CA SER A 162 43.34 -37.23 39.63
C SER A 162 42.95 -38.30 38.60
N GLY A 163 42.74 -37.94 37.33
CA GLY A 163 42.31 -38.86 36.26
C GLY A 163 40.89 -39.42 36.39
N ASN A 164 40.11 -39.02 37.41
CA ASN A 164 38.76 -39.52 37.62
C ASN A 164 37.76 -38.85 36.67
N LYS A 165 37.38 -39.58 35.61
CA LYS A 165 36.45 -39.10 34.57
C LYS A 165 35.11 -38.58 35.11
N ARG A 166 34.59 -39.14 36.21
CA ARG A 166 33.32 -38.66 36.81
C ARG A 166 33.48 -37.30 37.45
N LEU A 167 34.58 -37.10 38.19
CA LEU A 167 34.87 -35.81 38.84
C LEU A 167 35.20 -34.74 37.79
N ILE A 168 35.97 -35.09 36.75
CA ILE A 168 36.29 -34.16 35.65
C ILE A 168 35.00 -33.66 34.99
N LYS A 169 34.06 -34.57 34.68
CA LYS A 169 32.77 -34.19 34.10
C LYS A 169 31.94 -33.30 35.04
N ALA A 170 31.92 -33.60 36.33
CA ALA A 170 31.19 -32.81 37.32
C ALA A 170 31.77 -31.40 37.48
N SER A 171 33.10 -31.29 37.58
CA SER A 171 33.80 -30.01 37.71
C SER A 171 33.69 -29.17 36.43
N ARG A 172 33.76 -29.78 35.23
CA ARG A 172 33.44 -29.13 33.95
C ARG A 172 32.02 -28.57 33.92
N ALA A 173 31.04 -29.34 34.37
CA ALA A 173 29.65 -28.88 34.42
C ALA A 173 29.48 -27.69 35.38
N ARG A 174 30.24 -27.67 36.48
CA ARG A 174 30.26 -26.54 37.43
C ARG A 174 30.83 -25.26 36.80
N LEU A 175 31.97 -25.36 36.08
CA LEU A 175 32.53 -24.22 35.33
C LEU A 175 31.52 -23.65 34.31
N ALA A 176 30.86 -24.54 33.56
CA ALA A 176 29.83 -24.12 32.60
C ALA A 176 28.61 -23.48 33.28
N ALA A 177 28.20 -23.96 34.45
CA ALA A 177 27.10 -23.38 35.23
C ALA A 177 27.42 -21.96 35.72
N LEU A 178 28.69 -21.71 36.07
CA LEU A 178 29.20 -20.37 36.42
C LEU A 178 29.39 -19.45 35.21
N GLY A 179 29.10 -19.94 34.00
CA GLY A 179 29.07 -19.12 32.79
C GLY A 179 30.39 -18.99 32.05
N ILE A 180 31.39 -19.80 32.40
CA ILE A 180 32.66 -19.81 31.66
C ILE A 180 32.40 -20.36 30.25
N PRO A 181 32.84 -19.66 29.18
CA PRO A 181 32.69 -20.12 27.80
C PRO A 181 33.36 -21.48 27.58
N GLN A 182 32.76 -22.33 26.74
CA GLN A 182 33.31 -23.67 26.45
C GLN A 182 34.73 -23.60 25.88
N ASP A 183 35.02 -22.60 25.04
CA ASP A 183 36.35 -22.38 24.46
C ASP A 183 37.43 -22.13 25.53
N GLN A 184 37.07 -21.44 26.63
CA GLN A 184 37.98 -21.23 27.76
C GLN A 184 38.13 -22.51 28.60
N ILE A 185 37.05 -23.26 28.82
CA ILE A 185 37.10 -24.55 29.54
C ILE A 185 38.02 -25.54 28.79
N ASP A 186 37.92 -25.59 27.47
CA ASP A 186 38.74 -26.46 26.62
C ASP A 186 40.20 -26.01 26.60
N SER A 187 40.44 -24.70 26.65
CA SER A 187 41.79 -24.14 26.76
C SER A 187 42.41 -24.50 28.11
N LEU A 188 41.66 -24.34 29.21
CA LEU A 188 42.08 -24.70 30.56
C LEU A 188 42.40 -26.18 30.71
N GLU A 189 41.64 -27.07 30.06
CA GLU A 189 41.93 -28.52 30.07
C GLU A 189 43.28 -28.84 29.40
N LYS A 190 43.63 -28.10 28.33
CA LYS A 190 44.86 -28.30 27.56
C LYS A 190 46.08 -27.66 28.22
N THR A 191 45.97 -26.40 28.62
CA THR A 191 47.09 -25.62 29.18
C THR A 191 47.32 -25.94 30.65
N ARG A 192 46.26 -26.30 31.38
CA ARG A 192 46.25 -26.42 32.86
C ARG A 192 46.65 -25.14 33.57
N GLU A 193 46.51 -24.01 32.89
CA GLU A 193 46.83 -22.68 33.42
C GLU A 193 45.53 -21.96 33.77
N VAL A 194 45.39 -21.62 35.06
CA VAL A 194 44.24 -20.89 35.58
C VAL A 194 44.28 -19.45 35.08
N GLN A 195 43.17 -18.99 34.51
CA GLN A 195 43.03 -17.61 34.06
C GLN A 195 42.33 -16.80 35.14
N GLN A 196 42.92 -15.66 35.50
CA GLN A 196 42.33 -14.76 36.50
C GLN A 196 41.12 -14.01 35.94
N VAL A 197 41.11 -13.77 34.63
CA VAL A 197 40.16 -12.88 33.97
C VAL A 197 39.39 -13.65 32.89
N ILE A 198 38.09 -13.41 32.83
CA ILE A 198 37.21 -13.96 31.79
C ILE A 198 36.85 -12.86 30.79
N ARG A 199 37.02 -13.20 29.51
CA ARG A 199 36.66 -12.43 28.32
C ARG A 199 35.51 -13.08 27.53
#